data_AF-G4MUN4-F1
#
_entry.id   AF-G4MUN4-F1
#
_cell.length_a   1.000
_cell.length_b   1.000
_cell.length_c   1.000
_cell.angle_alpha   90.00
_cell.angle_beta   90.00
_cell.angle_gamma   90.00
#
_symmetry.space_group_name_H-M   'P 1'
#
loop_
_entity.id
_entity.type
_entity.pdbx_description
1 polymer ?
#
loop_
_entity_poly.entity_id
_entity_poly.type
_entity_poly.pdbx_seq_one_letter_code
_entity_poly.pdbx_strand_id
1 'polypeptide(L)'
;MTWVYRKKLRCNKLLGKEHHLSIDQRNASQLKPHKTTYATTMDASDVEKLQPKDKAELLQFVNNEQQRTKVQSQTHNLTEVCWKKCVTSIKGNGLEKSEEQCLASCVDRFLDVNLATMQHLSTLRR
;
A
#
# COMPACT_ATOMS: atom_id res chain seq x y z
N MET A 1 9.46 -15.25 -29.38
CA MET A 1 9.59 -13.95 -28.68
C MET A 1 8.70 -12.82 -29.25
N THR A 2 7.58 -13.12 -29.92
CA THR A 2 6.64 -12.11 -30.46
C THR A 2 5.25 -12.14 -29.80
N TRP A 3 4.98 -13.07 -28.89
CA TRP A 3 3.67 -13.24 -28.24
C TRP A 3 3.41 -12.28 -27.05
N VAL A 4 4.45 -11.78 -26.39
CA VAL A 4 4.33 -10.92 -25.19
C VAL A 4 3.75 -9.54 -25.53
N TYR A 5 4.02 -9.00 -26.72
CA TYR A 5 3.54 -7.68 -27.12
C TYR A 5 2.07 -7.65 -27.56
N ARG A 6 1.53 -8.77 -28.08
CA ARG A 6 0.18 -8.78 -28.67
C ARG A 6 -0.93 -8.85 -27.61
N LYS A 7 -0.64 -9.26 -26.37
CA LYS A 7 -1.64 -9.33 -25.28
C LYS A 7 -1.96 -7.96 -24.65
N LYS A 8 -1.05 -6.98 -24.75
CA LYS A 8 -1.21 -5.67 -24.09
C LYS A 8 -2.20 -4.73 -24.78
N LEU A 9 -2.60 -5.01 -26.02
CA LEU A 9 -3.53 -4.20 -26.79
C LEU A 9 -5.02 -4.54 -26.57
N ARG A 10 -5.36 -5.64 -25.88
CA ARG A 10 -6.76 -6.10 -25.74
C ARG A 10 -7.41 -5.82 -24.39
N CYS A 11 -6.72 -5.13 -23.48
CA CYS A 11 -7.28 -4.77 -22.18
C CYS A 11 -7.98 -3.39 -22.18
N ASN A 12 -7.67 -2.53 -23.16
CA ASN A 12 -8.02 -1.11 -23.09
C ASN A 12 -9.36 -0.72 -23.77
N LYS A 13 -10.25 -1.69 -24.05
CA LYS A 13 -11.49 -1.42 -24.81
C LYS A 13 -12.80 -1.74 -24.07
N LEU A 14 -12.77 -2.06 -22.76
CA LEU A 14 -13.97 -2.53 -22.04
C LEU A 14 -14.28 -1.85 -20.70
N LEU A 15 -13.69 -0.70 -20.37
CA LEU A 15 -14.08 0.03 -19.15
C LEU A 15 -14.53 1.45 -19.50
N GLY A 16 -15.84 1.56 -19.75
CA GLY A 16 -16.57 2.81 -19.82
C GLY A 16 -16.71 3.43 -18.43
N LYS A 17 -16.28 4.69 -18.34
CA LYS A 17 -16.71 5.77 -17.44
C LYS A 17 -17.24 5.38 -16.05
N GLU A 18 -16.40 5.60 -15.03
CA GLU A 18 -16.86 6.00 -13.70
C GLU A 18 -15.93 7.12 -13.17
N HIS A 19 -16.53 8.16 -12.58
CA HIS A 19 -15.84 9.28 -11.94
C HIS A 19 -15.12 8.76 -10.68
N HIS A 20 -13.87 8.35 -10.84
CA HIS A 20 -12.97 8.08 -9.73
C HIS A 20 -11.82 9.08 -9.81
N LEU A 21 -11.56 9.81 -8.73
CA LEU A 21 -10.29 10.52 -8.54
C LEU A 21 -9.18 9.49 -8.76
N SER A 22 -8.64 9.53 -9.98
CA SER A 22 -7.61 8.65 -10.46
C SER A 22 -6.31 9.33 -10.09
N ILE A 23 -5.53 8.73 -9.20
CA ILE A 23 -4.10 9.03 -9.16
C ILE A 23 -3.58 8.64 -10.55
N ASP A 24 -3.34 9.63 -11.39
CA ASP A 24 -3.01 9.45 -12.80
C ASP A 24 -1.58 8.93 -12.91
N GLN A 25 -1.41 7.61 -12.93
CA GLN A 25 -0.10 6.95 -13.13
C GLN A 25 0.39 6.96 -14.59
N ARG A 26 -0.15 7.84 -15.44
CA ARG A 26 0.24 7.94 -16.87
C ARG A 26 1.15 9.11 -17.21
N ASN A 27 1.63 9.86 -16.22
CA ASN A 27 2.57 10.95 -16.47
C ASN A 27 3.86 10.88 -15.64
N ALA A 28 4.51 9.71 -15.63
CA ALA A 28 5.85 9.57 -15.08
C ALA A 28 6.95 10.25 -15.93
N SER A 29 6.63 10.69 -17.16
CA SER A 29 7.58 11.19 -18.15
C SER A 29 7.53 12.71 -18.41
N GLN A 30 6.68 13.48 -17.71
CA GLN A 30 6.72 14.96 -17.73
C GLN A 30 7.22 15.60 -16.43
N LEU A 31 7.80 14.82 -15.52
CA LEU A 31 8.64 15.39 -14.46
C LEU A 31 9.95 15.86 -15.11
N LYS A 32 9.98 17.12 -15.56
CA LYS A 32 11.23 17.84 -15.78
C LYS A 32 12.03 17.78 -14.46
N PRO A 33 13.37 17.66 -14.48
CA PRO A 33 14.19 17.87 -13.30
C PRO A 33 14.18 19.36 -12.96
N HIS A 34 13.04 19.88 -12.50
CA HIS A 34 13.10 21.01 -11.59
C HIS A 34 13.72 20.45 -10.32
N LYS A 35 14.74 21.12 -9.78
CA LYS A 35 15.36 20.77 -8.51
C LYS A 35 14.30 20.83 -7.41
N THR A 36 13.57 19.75 -7.23
CA THR A 36 12.78 19.52 -6.04
C THR A 36 12.98 18.06 -5.68
N THR A 37 14.03 17.88 -4.90
CA THR A 37 14.30 16.69 -4.11
C THR A 37 13.10 16.45 -3.18
N TYR A 38 12.08 15.74 -3.62
CA TYR A 38 11.14 15.09 -2.70
C TYR A 38 11.63 13.65 -2.48
N ALA A 39 12.78 13.57 -1.82
CA ALA A 39 13.08 12.39 -1.03
C ALA A 39 12.12 12.41 0.18
N THR A 40 11.67 11.24 0.63
CA THR A 40 10.76 11.00 1.77
C THR A 40 11.31 11.48 3.14
N THR A 41 12.34 12.32 3.14
CA THR A 41 12.93 12.95 4.31
C THR A 41 12.71 14.45 4.19
N MET A 42 11.58 14.94 4.73
CA MET A 42 11.37 16.38 4.88
C MET A 42 12.41 16.89 5.87
N ASP A 43 13.23 17.85 5.45
CA ASP A 43 14.20 18.48 6.34
C ASP A 43 13.47 19.33 7.38
N ALA A 44 13.77 19.12 8.66
CA ALA A 44 13.10 19.79 9.76
C ALA A 44 13.23 21.33 9.67
N SER A 45 14.32 21.84 9.07
CA SER A 45 14.56 23.27 8.92
C SER A 45 13.68 23.93 7.86
N ASP A 46 13.13 23.17 6.91
CA ASP A 46 12.23 23.70 5.89
C ASP A 46 10.78 23.76 6.37
N VAL A 47 10.40 22.93 7.33
CA VAL A 47 9.08 22.98 7.98
C VAL A 47 8.94 24.23 8.86
N GLU A 48 10.05 24.74 9.40
CA GLU A 48 10.06 25.91 10.30
C GLU A 48 9.93 27.25 9.57
N LYS A 49 10.25 27.28 8.27
CA LYS A 49 10.12 28.47 7.40
C LYS A 49 8.71 28.64 6.83
N LEU A 50 7.80 27.69 7.07
CA LEU A 50 6.43 27.72 6.54
C LEU A 50 5.53 28.63 7.37
N GLN A 51 4.48 29.17 6.73
CA GLN A 51 3.44 29.86 7.47
C GLN A 51 2.72 28.87 8.41
N PRO A 52 2.18 29.34 9.57
CA PRO A 52 1.54 28.45 10.55
C PRO A 52 0.42 27.60 9.97
N LYS A 53 -0.32 28.15 8.99
CA LYS A 53 -1.38 27.45 8.26
C LYS A 53 -0.82 26.31 7.39
N ASP A 54 0.17 26.61 6.55
CA ASP A 54 0.80 25.63 5.66
C ASP A 54 1.49 24.52 6.45
N LYS A 55 2.09 24.86 7.60
CA LYS A 55 2.66 23.88 8.53
C LYS A 55 1.62 22.91 9.06
N ALA A 56 0.45 23.41 9.47
CA ALA A 56 -0.62 22.56 9.97
C ALA A 56 -1.18 21.62 8.89
N GLU A 57 -1.44 22.15 7.69
CA GLU A 57 -1.92 21.37 6.54
C GLU A 57 -0.89 20.29 6.12
N LEU A 58 0.39 20.65 6.07
CA LEU A 58 1.47 19.73 5.75
C LEU A 58 1.59 18.61 6.79
N LEU A 59 1.55 18.94 8.09
CA LEU A 59 1.58 17.93 9.14
C LEU A 59 0.40 16.97 9.05
N GLN A 60 -0.80 17.46 8.74
CA GLN A 60 -1.96 16.61 8.50
C GLN A 60 -1.73 15.68 7.30
N PHE A 61 -1.22 16.22 6.19
CA PHE A 61 -0.89 15.43 5.01
C PHE A 61 0.14 14.34 5.32
N VAL A 62 1.25 14.68 5.99
CA VAL A 62 2.29 13.72 6.37
C VAL A 62 1.74 12.61 7.25
N ASN A 63 0.91 12.94 8.25
CA ASN A 63 0.28 11.92 9.09
C ASN A 63 -0.60 10.96 8.28
N ASN A 64 -1.39 11.49 7.32
CA ASN A 64 -2.22 10.67 6.45
C ASN A 64 -1.38 9.75 5.55
N GLU A 65 -0.31 10.28 4.95
CA GLU A 65 0.59 9.48 4.10
C GLU A 65 1.36 8.43 4.91
N GLN A 66 1.81 8.75 6.12
CA GLN A 66 2.43 7.78 7.02
C GLN A 66 1.47 6.63 7.37
N GLN A 67 0.20 6.94 7.65
CA GLN A 67 -0.81 5.91 7.87
C GLN A 67 -1.02 5.04 6.62
N ARG A 68 -1.06 5.64 5.43
CA ARG A 68 -1.16 4.90 4.15
C ARG A 68 0.03 3.97 3.93
N THR A 69 1.26 4.45 4.12
CA THR A 69 2.48 3.63 4.00
C THR A 69 2.49 2.50 5.01
N LYS A 70 2.02 2.76 6.25
CA LYS A 70 1.90 1.72 7.27
C LYS A 70 0.91 0.63 6.83
N VAL A 71 -0.27 1.00 6.33
CA VAL A 71 -1.24 0.01 5.83
C VAL A 71 -0.65 -0.78 4.66
N GLN A 72 0.02 -0.13 3.71
CA GLN A 72 0.63 -0.81 2.56
C GLN A 72 1.71 -1.82 2.97
N SER A 73 2.57 -1.47 3.92
CA SER A 73 3.59 -2.40 4.43
C SER A 73 2.97 -3.58 5.20
N GLN A 74 1.92 -3.34 5.98
CA GLN A 74 1.17 -4.41 6.65
C GLN A 74 0.50 -5.35 5.65
N THR A 75 -0.11 -4.82 4.58
CA THR A 75 -0.69 -5.63 3.51
C THR A 75 0.35 -6.54 2.85
N HIS A 76 1.56 -6.03 2.57
CA HIS A 76 2.63 -6.85 2.02
C HIS A 76 3.08 -7.95 2.97
N ASN A 77 3.24 -7.64 4.26
CA ASN A 77 3.63 -8.62 5.27
C ASN A 77 2.57 -9.72 5.44
N LEU A 78 1.29 -9.33 5.58
CA LEU A 78 0.16 -10.25 5.64
C LEU A 78 0.12 -11.16 4.42
N THR A 79 0.28 -10.58 3.22
CA THR A 79 0.30 -11.33 1.98
C THR A 79 1.43 -12.35 1.99
N GLU A 80 2.66 -11.96 2.35
CA GLU A 80 3.80 -12.87 2.37
C GLU A 80 3.60 -14.03 3.35
N VAL A 81 3.17 -13.74 4.58
CA VAL A 81 2.98 -14.74 5.63
C VAL A 81 1.83 -15.69 5.30
N CYS A 82 0.67 -15.13 4.93
CA CYS A 82 -0.53 -15.93 4.68
C CYS A 82 -0.44 -16.69 3.36
N TRP A 83 0.21 -16.13 2.33
CA TRP A 83 0.46 -16.85 1.09
C TRP A 83 1.29 -18.11 1.32
N LYS A 84 2.42 -18.00 2.03
CA LYS A 84 3.28 -19.16 2.35
C LYS A 84 2.57 -20.23 3.17
N LYS A 85 1.59 -19.85 4.00
CA LYS A 85 0.84 -20.79 4.86
C LYS A 85 -0.34 -21.45 4.16
N CYS A 86 -1.04 -20.71 3.30
CA CYS A 86 -2.31 -21.16 2.74
C CYS A 86 -2.21 -21.66 1.30
N VAL A 87 -1.28 -21.12 0.51
CA VAL A 87 -1.14 -21.48 -0.90
C VAL A 87 0.02 -22.45 -1.07
N THR A 88 -0.31 -23.72 -1.28
CA THR A 88 0.68 -24.81 -1.39
C THR A 88 1.07 -25.12 -2.83
N SER A 89 0.14 -24.96 -3.76
CA SER A 89 0.36 -25.21 -5.19
C SER A 89 -0.69 -24.47 -6.01
N ILE A 90 -0.25 -23.76 -7.05
CA ILE A 90 -1.14 -23.04 -7.94
C ILE A 90 -1.71 -24.04 -8.95
N LYS A 91 -2.97 -24.46 -8.73
CA LYS A 91 -3.66 -25.44 -9.57
C LYS A 91 -4.55 -24.81 -10.66
N GLY A 92 -4.70 -23.50 -10.66
CA GLY A 92 -5.54 -22.77 -11.61
C GLY A 92 -5.30 -21.27 -11.62
N ASN A 93 -6.20 -20.52 -12.28
CA ASN A 93 -6.07 -19.07 -12.46
C ASN A 93 -6.56 -18.24 -11.25
N GLY A 94 -6.90 -18.88 -10.13
CA GLY A 94 -7.45 -18.23 -8.95
C GLY A 94 -7.23 -19.07 -7.69
N LEU A 95 -7.70 -18.55 -6.57
CA LEU A 95 -7.65 -19.23 -5.28
C LEU A 95 -8.72 -20.32 -5.23
N GLU A 96 -8.36 -21.50 -4.73
CA GLU A 96 -9.36 -22.53 -4.42
C GLU A 96 -10.16 -22.11 -3.18
N LYS A 97 -11.41 -22.58 -3.03
CA LYS A 97 -12.27 -22.23 -1.88
C LYS A 97 -11.61 -22.51 -0.52
N SER A 98 -10.80 -23.55 -0.43
CA SER A 98 -10.01 -23.89 0.76
C SER A 98 -8.91 -22.86 1.03
N GLU A 99 -8.25 -22.34 0.00
CA GLU A 99 -7.23 -21.31 0.10
C GLU A 99 -7.85 -19.97 0.51
N GLU A 100 -9.00 -19.60 -0.06
CA GLU A 100 -9.76 -18.40 0.32
C GLU A 100 -10.14 -18.43 1.81
N GLN A 101 -10.70 -19.53 2.29
CA GLN A 101 -11.05 -19.71 3.69
C GLN A 101 -9.84 -19.69 4.62
N CYS A 102 -8.72 -20.31 4.19
CA CYS A 102 -7.46 -20.28 4.93
C CYS A 102 -6.92 -18.86 5.03
N LEU A 103 -6.89 -18.10 3.93
CA LEU A 103 -6.39 -16.73 3.90
C LEU A 103 -7.20 -15.81 4.80
N ALA A 104 -8.54 -15.90 4.77
CA ALA A 104 -9.41 -15.15 5.68
C ALA A 104 -9.07 -15.43 7.15
N SER A 105 -9.01 -16.72 7.50
CA SER A 105 -8.68 -17.14 8.87
C SER A 105 -7.26 -16.72 9.27
N CYS A 106 -6.29 -16.79 8.35
CA CYS A 106 -4.91 -16.40 8.59
C CYS A 106 -4.78 -14.93 8.96
N VAL A 107 -5.45 -14.04 8.21
CA VAL A 107 -5.43 -12.60 8.47
C VAL A 107 -6.07 -12.30 9.83
N ASP A 108 -7.24 -12.88 10.13
CA ASP A 108 -7.91 -12.69 11.43
C ASP A 108 -7.03 -13.14 12.59
N ARG A 109 -6.41 -14.34 12.49
CA ARG A 109 -5.51 -14.84 13.54
C ARG A 109 -4.27 -13.98 13.69
N PHE A 110 -3.71 -13.46 12.58
CA PHE A 110 -2.55 -12.58 12.62
C PHE A 110 -2.89 -11.29 13.37
N LEU A 111 -4.02 -10.65 13.04
CA LEU A 111 -4.42 -9.40 13.68
C LEU A 111 -4.70 -9.58 15.18
N ASP A 112 -5.35 -10.69 15.58
CA ASP A 112 -5.58 -11.03 16.98
C ASP A 112 -4.27 -11.14 17.78
N VAL A 113 -3.28 -11.85 17.23
CA VAL A 113 -1.96 -12.01 17.88
C VAL A 113 -1.21 -10.67 17.96
N ASN A 114 -1.28 -9.84 16.92
CA ASN A 114 -0.65 -8.52 16.95
C ASN A 114 -1.27 -7.62 18.02
N LEU A 115 -2.60 -7.60 18.13
CA LEU A 115 -3.30 -6.82 19.15
C LEU A 115 -2.96 -7.33 20.57
N ALA A 116 -3.00 -8.64 20.78
CA ALA A 116 -2.64 -9.25 22.06
C ALA A 116 -1.19 -8.92 22.45
N THR A 117 -0.26 -8.97 21.49
CA THR A 117 1.15 -8.60 21.71
C THR A 117 1.27 -7.13 22.11
N MET A 118 0.59 -6.22 21.40
CA MET A 118 0.58 -4.79 21.74
C MET A 118 0.01 -4.51 23.13
N GLN A 119 -1.09 -5.18 23.49
CA GLN A 119 -1.70 -5.08 24.82
C GLN A 119 -0.74 -5.57 25.91
N HIS A 120 -0.08 -6.69 25.69
CA HIS A 120 0.89 -7.23 26.64
C HIS A 120 2.09 -6.27 26.82
N LEU A 121 2.67 -5.77 25.72
CA LEU A 121 3.74 -4.77 25.78
C LEU A 121 3.30 -3.48 26.50
N SER A 122 2.04 -3.06 26.36
CA SER A 122 1.51 -1.90 27.08
C SER A 122 1.40 -2.13 28.59
N THR A 123 1.19 -3.38 29.00
CA THR A 123 1.15 -3.79 30.42
C THR A 123 2.55 -3.78 31.03
N LEU A 124 3.57 -4.24 30.28
CA LEU A 124 4.96 -4.26 30.74
C LEU A 124 5.60 -2.87 30.85
N ARG A 125 5.05 -1.86 30.17
CA ARG A 125 5.53 -0.48 30.24
C ARG A 125 5.01 0.28 31.48
N ARG A 126 4.04 -0.28 32.20
CA ARG A 126 3.53 0.29 33.46
C ARG A 126 4.38 -0.18 34.64
#